data_AF-A0A0Q4MTZ4-F1
#
_entry.id   AF-A0A0Q4MTZ4-F1
#
_cell.length_a   1.000
_cell.length_b   1.000
_cell.length_c   1.000
_cell.angle_alpha   90.00
_cell.angle_beta   90.00
_cell.angle_gamma   90.00
#
_symmetry.space_group_name_H-M   'P 1'
#
loop_
_entity.id
_entity.type
_entity.pdbx_description
1 polymer ?
#
loop_
_entity_poly.entity_id
_entity_poly.type
_entity_poly.pdbx_seq_one_letter_code
_entity_poly.pdbx_strand_id
1 'polypeptide(L)'
;MSIEWSDFRIMVKSMADDFGVTLNSIAKHVGVSRQKLNQIMQAGPSEEQRELIAEALGCAGCDLVEIQRQMGELSALEDRTKS
;
A
#
# COMPACT_ATOMS: atom_id res chain seq x y z
N MET A 1 8.34 14.59 -10.02
CA MET A 1 7.04 14.32 -9.37
C MET A 1 7.30 13.28 -8.30
N SER A 2 7.42 13.71 -7.05
CA SER A 2 7.55 12.80 -5.92
C SER A 2 6.17 12.20 -5.68
N ILE A 3 5.98 10.93 -6.03
CA ILE A 3 4.78 10.18 -5.63
C ILE A 3 4.75 10.23 -4.09
N GLU A 4 3.71 10.81 -3.50
CA GLU A 4 3.54 10.81 -2.06
C GLU A 4 3.30 9.36 -1.60
N TRP A 5 4.37 8.69 -1.18
CA TRP A 5 4.29 7.35 -0.58
C TRP A 5 3.47 7.33 0.73
N SER A 6 3.12 8.50 1.26
CA SER A 6 2.07 8.73 2.24
C SER A 6 0.77 7.99 1.87
N ASP A 7 0.35 8.05 0.61
CA ASP A 7 -0.89 7.42 0.12
C ASP A 7 -0.74 5.90 0.06
N PHE A 8 0.43 5.40 -0.34
CA PHE A 8 0.73 3.97 -0.34
C PHE A 8 0.62 3.38 1.07
N ARG A 9 1.17 4.09 2.08
CA ARG A 9 1.07 3.65 3.48
C ARG A 9 -0.38 3.64 3.97
N ILE A 10 -1.20 4.61 3.58
CA ILE A 10 -2.62 4.67 3.96
C ILE A 10 -3.38 3.51 3.30
N MET A 11 -3.17 3.28 2.01
CA MET A 11 -3.76 2.18 1.26
C MET A 11 -3.44 0.82 1.90
N VAL A 12 -2.15 0.52 2.14
CA VAL A 12 -1.74 -0.76 2.76
C VAL A 12 -2.39 -0.96 4.13
N LYS A 13 -2.55 0.11 4.92
CA LYS A 13 -3.23 0.03 6.21
C LYS A 13 -4.73 -0.22 6.09
N SER A 14 -5.40 0.43 5.13
CA SER A 14 -6.83 0.23 4.88
C SER A 14 -7.08 -1.21 4.44
N MET A 15 -6.34 -1.70 3.44
CA MET A 15 -6.45 -3.08 2.96
C MET A 15 -6.16 -4.10 4.06
N ALA A 16 -5.16 -3.83 4.90
CA ALA A 16 -4.86 -4.70 6.03
C ALA A 16 -6.05 -4.80 7.01
N ASP A 17 -6.74 -3.69 7.29
CA ASP A 17 -7.94 -3.68 8.13
C ASP A 17 -9.10 -4.44 7.47
N ASP A 18 -9.36 -4.15 6.19
CA ASP A 18 -10.42 -4.78 5.39
C ASP A 18 -10.26 -6.31 5.28
N PHE A 19 -9.02 -6.80 5.18
CA PHE A 19 -8.71 -8.24 5.08
C PHE A 19 -8.38 -8.90 6.42
N GLY A 20 -8.44 -8.16 7.54
CA GLY A 20 -8.10 -8.71 8.86
C GLY A 20 -6.64 -9.10 9.04
N VAL A 21 -5.74 -8.51 8.24
CA VAL A 21 -4.29 -8.72 8.28
C VAL A 21 -3.65 -7.66 9.18
N THR A 22 -2.66 -8.05 9.98
CA THR A 22 -1.95 -7.09 10.83
C THR A 22 -0.69 -6.57 10.15
N LEU A 23 -0.29 -5.32 10.42
CA LEU A 23 1.03 -4.82 10.00
C LEU A 23 2.20 -5.68 10.53
N ASN A 24 1.99 -6.38 11.66
CA ASN A 24 2.98 -7.32 12.19
C ASN A 24 3.11 -8.58 11.32
N SER A 25 2.00 -9.13 10.80
CA SER A 25 2.05 -10.28 9.88
C SER A 25 2.66 -9.89 8.54
N ILE A 26 2.33 -8.71 8.02
CA ILE A 26 2.98 -8.17 6.80
C ILE A 26 4.48 -8.01 7.03
N ALA A 27 4.90 -7.39 8.14
CA ALA A 27 6.32 -7.19 8.43
C ALA A 27 7.07 -8.54 8.55
N LYS A 28 6.47 -9.54 9.19
CA LYS A 28 7.02 -10.90 9.27
C LYS A 28 7.18 -11.53 7.89
N HIS A 29 6.19 -11.38 7.02
CA HIS A 29 6.21 -11.94 5.67
C HIS A 29 7.30 -11.28 4.80
N VAL A 30 7.45 -9.96 4.91
CA VAL A 30 8.52 -9.18 4.23
C VAL A 30 9.90 -9.43 4.86
N GLY A 31 9.97 -10.09 6.03
CA GLY A 31 11.24 -10.38 6.72
C GLY A 31 11.86 -9.19 7.46
N VAL A 32 11.06 -8.19 7.85
CA VAL A 32 11.53 -6.96 8.50
C VAL A 32 10.80 -6.68 9.82
N SER A 33 11.31 -5.74 10.62
CA SER A 33 10.57 -5.25 11.79
C SER A 33 9.39 -4.37 11.39
N ARG A 34 8.36 -4.25 12.23
CA ARG A 34 7.21 -3.34 11.98
C ARG A 34 7.65 -1.89 11.79
N GLN A 35 8.67 -1.45 12.53
CA GLN A 35 9.24 -0.10 12.38
C GLN A 35 9.88 0.06 11.00
N LYS A 36 10.66 -0.94 10.55
CA LYS A 36 11.29 -0.92 9.24
C LYS A 36 10.26 -1.00 8.11
N LEU A 37 9.20 -1.79 8.25
CA LEU A 37 8.07 -1.81 7.31
C LEU A 37 7.44 -0.42 7.14
N ASN A 38 7.19 0.30 8.24
CA ASN A 38 6.67 1.68 8.17
C ASN A 38 7.62 2.62 7.42
N GLN A 39 8.93 2.51 7.66
CA GLN A 39 9.92 3.31 6.94
C GLN A 39 9.95 2.98 5.45
N ILE A 40 9.88 1.69 5.09
CA ILE A 40 9.81 1.23 3.69
C ILE A 40 8.60 1.83 2.99
N MET A 41 7.41 1.73 3.60
CA MET A 41 6.18 2.29 3.03
C MET A 41 6.22 3.82 2.88
N GLN A 42 6.98 4.53 3.73
CA GLN A 42 7.13 5.99 3.66
C GLN A 42 8.22 6.43 2.67
N ALA A 43 9.29 5.65 2.54
CA ALA A 43 10.42 5.97 1.67
C ALA A 43 10.16 5.60 0.20
N GLY A 44 9.18 4.72 -0.04
CA GLY A 44 8.94 4.11 -1.33
C GLY A 44 9.54 2.69 -1.36
N PRO A 45 8.71 1.64 -1.29
CA PRO A 45 9.19 0.27 -1.37
C PRO A 45 9.79 -0.05 -2.75
N SER A 46 10.79 -0.95 -2.77
CA SER A 46 11.23 -1.60 -4.01
C SER A 46 10.12 -2.47 -4.61
N GLU A 47 10.29 -2.89 -5.85
CA GLU A 47 9.34 -3.77 -6.55
C GLU A 47 9.11 -5.08 -5.79
N GLU A 48 10.18 -5.78 -5.43
CA GLU A 48 10.12 -6.99 -4.60
C GLU A 48 9.41 -6.75 -3.25
N GLN A 49 9.66 -5.61 -2.60
CA GLN A 49 8.98 -5.27 -1.35
C GLN A 49 7.48 -5.03 -1.54
N ARG A 50 7.06 -4.46 -2.69
CA ARG A 50 5.65 -4.31 -3.01
C ARG A 50 4.98 -5.65 -3.22
N GLU A 51 5.62 -6.56 -3.95
CA GLU A 51 5.10 -7.92 -4.18
C GLU A 51 4.92 -8.67 -2.86
N LEU A 52 5.93 -8.66 -1.99
CA LEU A 52 5.83 -9.30 -0.66
C LEU A 52 4.72 -8.67 0.22
N ILE A 53 4.51 -7.35 0.12
CA ILE A 53 3.38 -6.69 0.81
C ILE A 53 2.05 -7.15 0.22
N ALA A 54 1.94 -7.26 -1.11
CA ALA A 54 0.73 -7.72 -1.80
C ALA A 54 0.39 -9.16 -1.44
N GLU A 55 1.38 -10.05 -1.47
CA GLU A 55 1.26 -11.44 -1.05
C GLU A 55 0.78 -11.55 0.40
N ALA A 56 1.37 -10.75 1.31
CA ALA A 56 0.99 -10.74 2.72
C ALA A 56 -0.45 -10.24 2.96
N LEU A 57 -0.97 -9.39 2.08
CA LEU A 57 -2.36 -8.92 2.10
C LEU A 57 -3.34 -9.94 1.51
N GLY A 58 -2.86 -11.07 0.99
CA GLY A 58 -3.69 -12.03 0.25
C GLY A 58 -4.03 -11.55 -1.16
N CYS A 59 -3.36 -10.49 -1.63
CA CYS A 59 -3.46 -9.94 -2.97
C CYS A 59 -2.29 -10.42 -3.85
N ALA A 60 -1.80 -11.65 -3.65
CA ALA A 60 -0.74 -12.23 -4.46
C ALA A 60 -1.12 -12.17 -5.95
N GLY A 61 -0.33 -11.46 -6.75
CA GLY A 61 -0.62 -11.23 -8.18
C GLY A 61 -1.50 -10.01 -8.49
N CYS A 62 -1.92 -9.21 -7.50
CA CYS A 62 -2.48 -7.88 -7.75
C CYS A 62 -1.37 -6.83 -7.83
N ASP A 63 -1.41 -5.98 -8.86
CA ASP A 63 -0.51 -4.84 -8.97
C ASP A 63 -0.94 -3.73 -7.99
N LEU A 64 -0.30 -3.67 -6.83
CA LEU A 64 -0.53 -2.62 -5.83
C LEU A 64 -0.25 -1.21 -6.38
N VAL A 65 0.63 -1.07 -7.37
CA VAL A 65 0.90 0.22 -8.02
C VAL A 65 -0.30 0.62 -8.89
N GLU A 66 -0.92 -0.33 -9.58
CA GLU A 66 -2.13 -0.09 -10.34
C GLU A 66 -3.32 0.26 -9.44
N ILE A 67 -3.47 -0.42 -8.29
CA ILE A 67 -4.49 -0.08 -7.27
C ILE A 67 -4.24 1.34 -6.73
N GLN A 68 -3.00 1.68 -6.39
CA GLN A 68 -2.64 3.04 -5.94
C GLN A 68 -2.96 4.09 -7.00
N ARG A 69 -2.68 3.81 -8.29
CA ARG A 69 -3.00 4.70 -9.42
C ARG A 69 -4.51 4.89 -9.56
N GLN A 70 -5.29 3.82 -9.51
CA GLN A 70 -6.75 3.87 -9.62
C GLN A 70 -7.38 4.66 -8.46
N MET A 71 -6.85 4.53 -7.24
CA MET A 71 -7.30 5.34 -6.10
C MET A 71 -7.01 6.83 -6.29
N GLY A 72 -5.82 7.18 -6.81
CA GLY A 72 -5.49 8.57 -7.15
C GLY A 72 -6.40 9.16 -8.24
N GLU A 73 -6.77 8.35 -9.23
CA GLU A 73 -7.67 8.76 -10.31
C GLU A 73 -9.12 8.94 -9.84
N LEU A 74 -9.60 8.08 -8.93
CA LEU A 74 -10.93 8.20 -8.31
C LEU A 74 -11.04 9.45 -7.43
N SER A 75 -10.03 9.74 -6.61
CA SER A 75 -9.99 10.97 -5.81
C SER A 75 -10.05 12.23 -6.67
N ALA A 76 -9.42 12.24 -7.85
CA ALA A 76 -9.45 13.37 -8.79
C ALA A 76 -10.76 13.48 -9.61
N LEU A 77 -11.64 12.48 -9.56
CA LEU A 77 -12.96 12.48 -10.19
C LEU A 77 -14.06 12.92 -9.21
N GLU A 78 -13.95 12.56 -7.94
CA GLU A 78 -14.88 13.01 -6.88
C GLU A 78 -14.85 14.53 -6.67
N ASP A 79 -13.68 15.17 -6.81
CA ASP A 79 -13.57 16.64 -6.77
C ASP A 79 -14.30 17.36 -7.92
N ARG A 80 -14.48 16.70 -9.08
CA ARG A 80 -15.13 17.28 -10.26
C ARG A 80 -16.65 17.15 -10.28
N THR A 81 -17.20 16.22 -9.50
CA THR A 81 -18.66 16.01 -9.42
C THR A 81 -19.35 16.85 -8.36
N LYS A 82 -18.58 17.63 -7.58
CA LYS A 82 -19.07 18.57 -6.56
C LYS A 82 -19.13 20.04 -7.01
N SER A 83 -18.78 20.35 -8.25
CA SER A 83 -18.80 21.72 -8.79
C SER A 83 -20.03 22.04 -9.62
#